data_AF-A0A350H5P0-F1
#
_entry.id   AF-A0A350H5P0-F1
#
_cell.length_a   1.000
_cell.length_b   1.000
_cell.length_c   1.000
_cell.angle_alpha   90.00
_cell.angle_beta   90.00
_cell.angle_gamma   90.00
#
_symmetry.space_group_name_H-M   'P 1'
#
loop_
_entity.id
_entity.type
_entity.pdbx_description
1 polymer ?
#
loop_
_entity_poly.entity_id
_entity_poly.type
_entity_poly.pdbx_seq_one_letter_code
_entity_poly.pdbx_strand_id
1 'polypeptide(L)'
;MNLLIHDLSDEEWGEVSDKYEGWKVIADEGNIKPCVGCFGCWVKEPGQCVIKDGYEHMGELIHKADEVVIMSKYTYGGFSSFVKNVFDRSIGYVLPYFEIFEGEMHHKKRYPEEKNITFVFRGIDLSDADKQKAKRYVEAVCRNLHSKIKDIVFENEKVLSEEKDFSKEELSNISVVPGSILFINGSLRGERANSKRFLNRIIPDIKGDIGFINLNSYLKNPDELKNKILSAEKVVLGMPLYVDGIPSAPLRMMEMIEKCVTLDEAFGGKKIYVVTNMGLFESKQLVNLLSMVKLWCDKCNFTYGGGLAIGAGEMMTGFMDAKNIDGGPTRNVAAGFRELASAINESKQIEDIYADSNKFPRSLYMLIANSTWPKGIKRNGLKRKDLYRRFD
;
A
#
# COMPACT_ATOMS: atom_id res chain seq x y z
N MET A 1 26.30 -3.15 -12.87
CA MET A 1 25.89 -4.13 -11.82
C MET A 1 24.45 -4.50 -12.11
N ASN A 2 24.01 -5.73 -11.87
CA ASN A 2 22.60 -6.12 -11.99
C ASN A 2 21.97 -6.33 -10.60
N LEU A 3 20.65 -6.14 -10.49
CA LEU A 3 19.90 -6.23 -9.24
C LEU A 3 18.77 -7.25 -9.34
N LEU A 4 18.72 -8.18 -8.39
CA LEU A 4 17.59 -9.09 -8.18
C LEU A 4 16.93 -8.77 -6.82
N ILE A 5 15.60 -8.66 -6.81
CA ILE A 5 14.78 -8.58 -5.60
C ILE A 5 13.84 -9.79 -5.60
N HIS A 6 13.87 -10.63 -4.58
CA HIS A 6 13.03 -11.83 -4.52
C HIS A 6 12.48 -12.18 -3.13
N ASP A 7 11.39 -12.94 -3.13
CA ASP A 7 10.75 -13.57 -1.96
C ASP A 7 10.75 -15.11 -2.04
N LEU A 8 11.68 -15.69 -2.81
CA LEU A 8 11.93 -17.13 -2.87
C LEU A 8 12.31 -17.68 -1.47
N SER A 9 11.84 -18.89 -1.16
CA SER A 9 12.36 -19.66 -0.03
C SER A 9 13.82 -20.09 -0.26
N ASP A 10 14.52 -20.54 0.78
CA ASP A 10 15.89 -21.05 0.65
C ASP A 10 15.99 -22.21 -0.35
N GLU A 11 14.98 -23.09 -0.37
CA GLU A 11 14.89 -24.20 -1.31
C GLU A 11 14.72 -23.71 -2.75
N GLU A 12 13.78 -22.79 -2.99
CA GLU A 12 13.54 -22.23 -4.33
C GLU A 12 14.74 -21.42 -4.82
N TRP A 13 15.41 -20.69 -3.92
CA TRP A 13 16.61 -19.92 -4.25
C TRP A 13 17.76 -20.82 -4.69
N GLY A 14 17.98 -21.95 -4.02
CA GLY A 14 19.01 -22.93 -4.37
C GLY A 14 18.87 -23.50 -5.79
N GLU A 15 17.67 -23.48 -6.38
CA GLU A 15 17.43 -23.95 -7.74
C GLU A 15 17.80 -22.93 -8.83
N VAL A 16 17.84 -21.64 -8.48
CA VAL A 16 17.99 -20.55 -9.45
C VAL A 16 19.22 -19.66 -9.22
N SER A 17 19.88 -19.78 -8.07
CA SER A 17 20.97 -18.89 -7.64
C SER A 17 22.12 -18.80 -8.65
N ASP A 18 22.44 -19.90 -9.34
CA ASP A 18 23.53 -19.96 -10.33
C ASP A 18 23.30 -18.99 -11.50
N LYS A 19 22.05 -18.70 -11.85
CA LYS A 19 21.71 -17.73 -12.92
C LYS A 19 22.00 -16.29 -12.54
N TYR A 20 22.17 -16.03 -11.24
CA TYR A 20 22.33 -14.70 -10.66
C TYR A 20 23.72 -14.51 -10.03
N GLU A 21 24.71 -15.33 -10.41
CA GLU A 21 26.09 -15.14 -9.99
C GLU A 21 26.59 -13.73 -10.36
N GLY A 22 27.16 -13.02 -9.39
CA GLY A 22 27.63 -11.64 -9.56
C GLY A 22 26.54 -10.56 -9.53
N TRP A 23 25.27 -10.92 -9.35
CA TRP A 23 24.19 -9.96 -9.15
C TRP A 23 24.14 -9.49 -7.71
N LYS A 24 23.70 -8.24 -7.49
CA LYS A 24 23.28 -7.81 -6.16
C LYS A 24 21.91 -8.43 -5.88
N VAL A 25 21.82 -9.27 -4.87
CA VAL A 25 20.58 -9.93 -4.44
C VAL A 25 20.00 -9.23 -3.21
N ILE A 26 18.69 -9.03 -3.22
CA ILE A 26 17.88 -8.53 -2.10
C ILE A 26 16.79 -9.57 -1.82
N ALA A 27 16.93 -10.27 -0.69
CA ALA A 27 16.01 -11.30 -0.21
C ALA A 27 15.43 -10.90 1.16
N ASP A 28 14.46 -11.65 1.68
CA ASP A 28 13.94 -11.44 3.03
C ASP A 28 14.89 -12.03 4.08
N GLU A 29 15.63 -11.16 4.76
CA GLU A 29 16.51 -11.55 5.88
C GLU A 29 15.77 -11.46 7.24
N GLY A 30 14.45 -11.25 7.23
CA GLY A 30 13.61 -11.19 8.44
C GLY A 30 13.75 -9.91 9.27
N ASN A 31 14.53 -8.94 8.81
CA ASN A 31 14.86 -7.71 9.55
C ASN A 31 14.28 -6.42 8.91
N ILE A 32 13.69 -6.48 7.71
CA ILE A 32 13.16 -5.30 7.02
C ILE A 32 11.99 -4.66 7.79
N LYS A 33 12.16 -3.41 8.21
CA LYS A 33 11.10 -2.65 8.88
C LYS A 33 10.16 -2.01 7.86
N PRO A 34 8.85 -1.94 8.14
CA PRO A 34 7.91 -1.35 7.20
C PRO A 34 8.12 0.15 7.01
N CYS A 35 7.78 0.66 5.83
CA CYS A 35 7.82 2.10 5.58
C CYS A 35 6.82 2.85 6.46
N VAL A 36 7.31 3.76 7.30
CA VAL A 36 6.48 4.55 8.22
C VAL A 36 5.97 5.87 7.64
N GLY A 37 6.21 6.15 6.35
CA GLY A 37 5.76 7.38 5.70
C GLY A 37 6.35 8.67 6.31
N CYS A 38 7.60 8.62 6.77
CA CYS A 38 8.25 9.76 7.43
C CYS A 38 8.81 10.82 6.46
N PHE A 39 8.89 10.51 5.17
CA PHE A 39 9.54 11.31 4.12
C PHE A 39 11.03 11.66 4.39
N GLY A 40 11.66 10.95 5.33
CA GLY A 40 13.08 11.13 5.67
C GLY A 40 14.01 10.94 4.47
N CYS A 41 13.66 10.03 3.56
CA CYS A 41 14.37 9.79 2.30
C CYS A 41 14.33 10.96 1.30
N TRP A 42 13.56 12.01 1.59
CA TRP A 42 13.57 13.25 0.83
C TRP A 42 14.14 14.42 1.60
N VAL A 43 13.89 14.53 2.91
CA VAL A 43 14.20 15.74 3.68
C VAL A 43 15.31 15.59 4.73
N LYS A 44 15.73 14.36 5.05
CA LYS A 44 16.82 14.07 6.01
C LYS A 44 18.01 13.44 5.33
N GLU A 45 17.76 12.43 4.51
CA GLU A 45 18.76 11.72 3.72
C GLU A 45 18.27 11.61 2.28
N PRO A 46 18.35 12.71 1.48
CA PRO A 46 17.79 12.73 0.14
C PRO A 46 18.34 11.59 -0.73
N GLY A 47 17.46 10.69 -1.17
CA GLY A 47 17.78 9.50 -1.97
C GLY A 47 17.90 8.20 -1.17
N GLN A 48 18.11 8.24 0.16
CA GLN A 48 18.35 7.07 1.01
C GLN A 48 17.28 6.91 2.07
N CYS A 49 16.90 5.68 2.44
CA CYS A 49 16.03 5.51 3.59
C CYS A 49 16.77 5.85 4.90
N VAL A 50 16.06 6.52 5.82
CA VAL A 50 16.58 6.86 7.16
C VAL A 50 16.52 5.69 8.15
N ILE A 51 15.79 4.63 7.81
CA ILE A 51 15.71 3.42 8.64
C ILE A 51 16.89 2.53 8.21
N LYS A 52 17.83 2.27 9.12
CA LYS A 52 19.05 1.49 8.87
C LYS A 52 18.83 0.04 9.28
N ASP A 53 18.49 -0.79 8.31
CA ASP A 53 18.11 -2.20 8.50
C ASP A 53 18.56 -3.09 7.33
N GLY A 54 19.49 -2.63 6.51
CA GLY A 54 20.02 -3.36 5.34
C GLY A 54 19.35 -2.97 4.02
N TYR A 55 18.16 -2.35 4.07
CA TYR A 55 17.37 -1.97 2.89
C TYR A 55 17.34 -0.46 2.64
N GLU A 56 18.17 0.32 3.34
CA GLU A 56 18.19 1.78 3.18
C GLU A 56 18.71 2.26 1.81
N HIS A 57 19.49 1.43 1.12
CA HIS A 57 20.18 1.77 -0.12
C HIS A 57 19.39 1.44 -1.40
N MET A 58 18.13 1.02 -1.31
CA MET A 58 17.39 0.55 -2.48
C MET A 58 17.31 1.56 -3.62
N GLY A 59 17.14 2.85 -3.33
CA GLY A 59 17.13 3.90 -4.36
C GLY A 59 18.47 4.03 -5.10
N GLU A 60 19.60 3.80 -4.41
CA GLU A 60 20.93 3.76 -5.01
C GLU A 60 21.14 2.48 -5.82
N LEU A 61 20.74 1.33 -5.28
CA LEU A 61 20.86 0.04 -5.96
C LEU A 61 20.08 0.02 -7.27
N ILE A 62 18.84 0.52 -7.26
CA ILE A 62 18.02 0.65 -8.48
C ILE A 62 18.70 1.60 -9.47
N HIS A 63 19.26 2.73 -9.01
CA HIS A 63 19.99 3.67 -9.88
C HIS A 63 21.25 3.06 -10.50
N LYS A 64 22.02 2.26 -9.75
CA LYS A 64 23.27 1.63 -10.23
C LYS A 64 23.05 0.36 -11.04
N ALA A 65 21.84 -0.18 -11.02
CA ALA A 65 21.50 -1.40 -11.75
C ALA A 65 21.38 -1.13 -13.26
N ASP A 66 22.06 -1.94 -14.08
CA ASP A 66 21.88 -1.95 -15.53
C ASP A 66 20.56 -2.67 -15.88
N GLU A 67 20.30 -3.77 -15.18
CA GLU A 67 19.04 -4.52 -15.21
C GLU A 67 18.51 -4.77 -13.79
N VAL A 68 17.18 -4.65 -13.65
CA VAL A 68 16.47 -4.98 -12.41
C VAL A 68 15.50 -6.13 -12.69
N VAL A 69 15.62 -7.21 -11.92
CA VAL A 69 14.66 -8.32 -11.92
C VAL A 69 13.94 -8.34 -10.58
N ILE A 70 12.61 -8.43 -10.64
CA ILE A 70 11.74 -8.54 -9.47
C ILE A 70 11.04 -9.89 -9.55
N MET A 71 11.37 -10.80 -8.64
CA MET A 71 10.66 -12.06 -8.47
C MET A 71 9.74 -11.94 -7.26
N SER A 72 8.44 -12.12 -7.46
CA SER A 72 7.50 -12.05 -6.36
C SER A 72 6.43 -13.12 -6.47
N LYS A 73 6.06 -13.68 -5.33
CA LYS A 73 4.78 -14.37 -5.20
C LYS A 73 3.65 -13.42 -5.60
N TYR A 74 2.74 -13.90 -6.43
CA TYR A 74 1.53 -13.18 -6.81
C TYR A 74 0.62 -13.06 -5.58
N THR A 75 0.47 -11.83 -5.08
CA THR A 75 -0.39 -11.53 -3.94
C THR A 75 -1.42 -10.48 -4.36
N TYR A 76 -2.68 -10.92 -4.46
CA TYR A 76 -3.85 -10.08 -4.74
C TYR A 76 -3.67 -9.14 -5.95
N GLY A 77 -3.07 -9.62 -7.05
CA GLY A 77 -2.86 -8.78 -8.24
C GLY A 77 -1.56 -8.01 -8.26
N GLY A 78 -0.70 -8.13 -7.24
CA GLY A 78 0.59 -7.47 -7.15
C GLY A 78 1.65 -8.31 -6.44
N PHE A 79 2.60 -7.63 -5.80
CA PHE A 79 3.72 -8.24 -5.08
C PHE A 79 3.30 -8.79 -3.71
N SER A 80 4.06 -9.75 -3.20
CA SER A 80 4.04 -10.15 -1.78
C SER A 80 4.36 -9.01 -0.83
N SER A 81 4.01 -9.15 0.45
CA SER A 81 4.29 -8.13 1.46
C SER A 81 5.77 -7.81 1.62
N PHE A 82 6.69 -8.76 1.43
CA PHE A 82 8.13 -8.51 1.47
C PHE A 82 8.60 -7.63 0.31
N VAL A 83 8.36 -8.06 -0.93
CA VAL A 83 8.79 -7.30 -2.12
C VAL A 83 8.12 -5.92 -2.12
N LYS A 84 6.83 -5.85 -1.76
CA LYS A 84 6.14 -4.58 -1.59
C LYS A 84 6.81 -3.67 -0.55
N ASN A 85 7.36 -4.24 0.52
CA ASN A 85 8.08 -3.47 1.54
C ASN A 85 9.36 -2.85 0.99
N VAL A 86 10.11 -3.59 0.17
CA VAL A 86 11.30 -3.09 -0.52
C VAL A 86 10.94 -1.88 -1.39
N PHE A 87 9.85 -1.97 -2.17
CA PHE A 87 9.36 -0.84 -2.99
C PHE A 87 8.87 0.35 -2.15
N ASP A 88 8.13 0.11 -1.07
CA ASP A 88 7.65 1.18 -0.17
C ASP A 88 8.80 1.97 0.47
N ARG A 89 9.94 1.31 0.69
CA ARG A 89 11.18 1.89 1.21
C ARG A 89 12.02 2.60 0.14
N SER A 90 11.65 2.45 -1.15
CA SER A 90 12.41 2.92 -2.31
C SER A 90 11.94 4.24 -2.91
N ILE A 91 10.93 4.91 -2.33
CA ILE A 91 10.40 6.19 -2.87
C ILE A 91 11.45 7.31 -2.95
N GLY A 92 12.57 7.18 -2.23
CA GLY A 92 13.75 8.04 -2.40
C GLY A 92 14.30 8.04 -3.83
N TYR A 93 14.01 7.02 -4.65
CA TYR A 93 14.37 6.92 -6.06
C TYR A 93 13.75 8.02 -6.93
N VAL A 94 12.63 8.60 -6.51
CA VAL A 94 12.01 9.77 -7.18
C VAL A 94 12.18 11.05 -6.35
N LEU A 95 11.96 12.19 -6.97
CA LEU A 95 11.95 13.47 -6.28
C LEU A 95 10.61 13.69 -5.55
N PRO A 96 10.62 14.43 -4.43
CA PRO A 96 9.39 14.78 -3.74
C PRO A 96 8.46 15.71 -4.53
N TYR A 97 8.97 16.34 -5.60
CA TYR A 97 8.21 17.27 -6.42
C TYR A 97 7.27 16.55 -7.36
N PHE A 98 6.13 17.16 -7.62
CA PHE A 98 5.15 16.70 -8.59
C PHE A 98 5.35 17.32 -9.97
N GLU A 99 4.95 16.57 -11.00
CA GLU A 99 4.73 16.99 -12.38
C GLU A 99 3.48 16.33 -12.96
N ILE A 100 3.06 16.79 -14.13
CA ILE A 100 2.06 16.08 -14.93
C ILE A 100 2.81 15.16 -15.89
N PHE A 101 2.55 13.87 -15.78
CA PHE A 101 3.12 12.83 -16.64
C PHE A 101 1.97 11.95 -17.13
N GLU A 102 1.90 11.71 -18.44
CA GLU A 102 0.81 10.97 -19.09
C GLU A 102 -0.62 11.43 -18.71
N GLY A 103 -0.79 12.73 -18.42
CA GLY A 103 -2.09 13.32 -18.10
C GLY A 103 -2.48 13.30 -16.62
N GLU A 104 -1.67 12.68 -15.76
CA GLU A 104 -1.90 12.53 -14.32
C GLU A 104 -0.75 13.14 -13.49
N MET A 105 -1.00 13.42 -12.21
CA MET A 105 0.04 13.91 -11.33
C MET A 105 0.92 12.75 -10.86
N HIS A 106 2.24 12.89 -11.04
CA HIS A 106 3.26 11.94 -10.58
C HIS A 106 4.44 12.68 -9.94
N HIS A 107 5.29 11.95 -9.22
CA HIS A 107 6.56 12.46 -8.74
C HIS A 107 7.56 12.66 -9.87
N LYS A 108 8.42 13.68 -9.78
CA LYS A 108 9.46 13.96 -10.77
C LYS A 108 10.59 12.93 -10.71
N LYS A 109 11.19 12.64 -11.87
CA LYS A 109 12.42 11.84 -11.95
C LYS A 109 13.54 12.42 -11.07
N ARG A 110 14.18 11.59 -10.23
CA ARG A 110 15.46 11.96 -9.58
C ARG A 110 16.61 11.78 -10.55
N TYR A 111 16.65 10.64 -11.22
CA TYR A 111 17.69 10.25 -12.16
C TYR A 111 17.21 10.39 -13.60
N PRO A 112 18.07 10.75 -14.55
CA PRO A 112 17.66 11.00 -15.94
C PRO A 112 17.29 9.72 -16.70
N GLU A 113 17.86 8.57 -16.32
CA GLU A 113 17.67 7.30 -17.01
C GLU A 113 16.31 6.65 -16.71
N GLU A 114 15.94 5.71 -17.58
CA GLU A 114 14.79 4.83 -17.39
C GLU A 114 15.31 3.42 -17.15
N LYS A 115 14.89 2.80 -16.05
CA LYS A 115 15.33 1.45 -15.71
C LYS A 115 14.47 0.40 -16.41
N ASN A 116 15.13 -0.57 -17.01
CA ASN A 116 14.49 -1.75 -17.57
C ASN A 116 14.25 -2.74 -16.42
N ILE A 117 12.98 -3.06 -16.18
CA ILE A 117 12.55 -3.94 -15.09
C ILE A 117 11.86 -5.16 -15.68
N THR A 118 12.34 -6.35 -15.31
CA THR A 118 11.66 -7.62 -15.57
C THR A 118 10.89 -8.02 -14.33
N PHE A 119 9.60 -8.32 -14.48
CA PHE A 119 8.75 -8.80 -13.39
C PHE A 119 8.48 -10.29 -13.58
N VAL A 120 8.74 -11.09 -12.56
CA VAL A 120 8.44 -12.52 -12.52
C VAL A 120 7.43 -12.75 -11.41
N PHE A 121 6.19 -13.08 -11.78
CA PHE A 121 5.14 -13.41 -10.84
C PHE A 121 5.01 -14.92 -10.70
N ARG A 122 5.14 -15.42 -9.47
CA ARG A 122 5.04 -16.84 -9.12
C ARG A 122 3.70 -17.09 -8.44
N GLY A 123 2.93 -18.08 -8.89
CA GLY A 123 1.68 -18.44 -8.23
C GLY A 123 1.09 -19.74 -8.78
N ILE A 124 0.17 -20.34 -8.03
CA ILE A 124 -0.49 -21.59 -8.43
C ILE A 124 -1.64 -21.26 -9.39
N ASP A 125 -1.64 -21.87 -10.58
CA ASP A 125 -2.71 -21.82 -11.58
C ASP A 125 -3.25 -20.41 -11.87
N LEU A 126 -2.33 -19.45 -12.06
CA LEU A 126 -2.70 -18.06 -12.34
C LEU A 126 -3.56 -17.95 -13.61
N SER A 127 -4.80 -17.51 -13.44
CA SER A 127 -5.73 -17.28 -14.54
C SER A 127 -5.27 -16.11 -15.42
N ASP A 128 -5.80 -16.01 -16.65
CA ASP A 128 -5.52 -14.85 -17.51
C ASP A 128 -6.03 -13.53 -16.89
N ALA A 129 -7.11 -13.61 -16.11
CA ALA A 129 -7.62 -12.46 -15.35
C ALA A 129 -6.65 -12.04 -14.23
N ASP A 130 -5.90 -12.96 -13.63
CA ASP A 130 -4.86 -12.65 -12.64
C ASP A 130 -3.64 -12.02 -13.30
N LYS A 131 -3.18 -12.63 -14.39
CA LYS A 131 -2.09 -12.08 -15.21
C LYS A 131 -2.38 -10.65 -15.67
N GLN A 132 -3.62 -10.36 -16.09
CA GLN A 132 -4.01 -9.01 -16.51
C GLN A 132 -4.05 -8.00 -15.35
N LYS A 133 -4.36 -8.43 -14.13
CA LYS A 133 -4.29 -7.56 -12.94
C LYS A 133 -2.84 -7.25 -12.58
N ALA A 134 -1.98 -8.26 -12.57
CA ALA A 134 -0.54 -8.08 -12.36
C ALA A 134 0.10 -7.13 -13.38
N LYS A 135 -0.23 -7.29 -14.67
CA LYS A 135 0.23 -6.38 -15.75
C LYS A 135 -0.17 -4.93 -15.48
N ARG A 136 -1.46 -4.68 -15.22
CA ARG A 136 -1.95 -3.33 -14.91
C ARG A 136 -1.29 -2.72 -13.67
N TYR A 137 -1.03 -3.55 -12.65
CA TYR A 137 -0.33 -3.11 -11.45
C TYR A 137 1.10 -2.68 -11.77
N VAL A 138 1.91 -3.51 -12.44
CA VAL A 138 3.31 -3.17 -12.74
C VAL A 138 3.45 -2.05 -13.78
N GLU A 139 2.50 -1.89 -14.70
CA GLU A 139 2.41 -0.72 -15.58
C GLU A 139 2.25 0.57 -14.77
N ALA A 140 1.42 0.57 -13.73
CA ALA A 140 1.26 1.72 -12.83
C ALA A 140 2.53 1.97 -12.00
N VAL A 141 3.14 0.91 -11.45
CA VAL A 141 4.42 1.01 -10.72
C VAL A 141 5.52 1.60 -11.60
N CYS A 142 5.69 1.11 -12.82
CA CYS A 142 6.68 1.63 -13.76
C CYS A 142 6.41 3.08 -14.16
N ARG A 143 5.15 3.48 -14.35
CA ARG A 143 4.78 4.88 -14.59
C ARG A 143 5.20 5.78 -13.42
N ASN A 144 4.95 5.36 -12.17
CA ASN A 144 5.32 6.14 -10.99
C ASN A 144 6.84 6.20 -10.74
N LEU A 145 7.58 5.17 -11.12
CA LEU A 145 9.04 5.13 -11.02
C LEU A 145 9.75 5.73 -12.24
N HIS A 146 9.01 6.07 -13.30
CA HIS A 146 9.56 6.46 -14.61
C HIS A 146 10.50 5.39 -15.22
N SER A 147 10.08 4.13 -15.10
CA SER A 147 10.80 2.95 -15.56
C SER A 147 10.09 2.28 -16.73
N LYS A 148 10.78 1.37 -17.42
CA LYS A 148 10.27 0.57 -18.52
C LYS A 148 10.11 -0.89 -18.11
N ILE A 149 8.99 -1.48 -18.50
CA ILE A 149 8.81 -2.93 -18.41
C ILE A 149 9.64 -3.55 -19.53
N LYS A 150 10.63 -4.37 -19.16
CA LYS A 150 11.41 -5.19 -20.10
C LYS A 150 10.64 -6.45 -20.46
N ASP A 151 10.14 -7.15 -19.44
CA ASP A 151 9.34 -8.36 -19.61
C ASP A 151 8.44 -8.60 -18.38
N ILE A 152 7.39 -9.40 -18.57
CA ILE A 152 6.51 -9.90 -17.50
C ILE A 152 6.35 -11.41 -17.68
N VAL A 153 7.01 -12.15 -16.80
CA VAL A 153 7.02 -13.60 -16.78
C VAL A 153 6.07 -14.10 -15.70
N PHE A 154 5.36 -15.19 -15.98
CA PHE A 154 4.50 -15.88 -15.02
C PHE A 154 4.99 -17.31 -14.86
N GLU A 155 5.25 -17.70 -13.62
CA GLU A 155 5.76 -19.02 -13.27
C GLU A 155 4.81 -19.70 -12.29
N ASN A 156 4.72 -21.03 -12.40
CA ASN A 156 3.96 -21.80 -11.41
C ASN A 156 4.77 -21.93 -10.12
N GLU A 157 4.17 -21.54 -9.01
CA GLU A 157 4.75 -21.75 -7.68
C GLU A 157 4.66 -23.24 -7.31
N LYS A 158 5.73 -23.80 -6.73
CA LYS A 158 5.70 -25.15 -6.17
C LYS A 158 4.96 -25.08 -4.83
N VAL A 159 4.03 -26.01 -4.60
CA VAL A 159 3.43 -26.17 -3.27
C VAL A 159 4.49 -26.77 -2.36
N LEU A 160 5.23 -25.91 -1.65
CA LEU A 160 6.08 -26.34 -0.55
C LEU A 160 5.20 -26.72 0.64
N SER A 161 5.65 -27.66 1.47
CA SER A 161 4.91 -28.08 2.66
C SER A 161 4.59 -26.85 3.51
N GLU A 162 3.30 -26.63 3.80
CA GLU A 162 2.82 -25.48 4.56
C GLU A 162 3.61 -25.35 5.87
N GLU A 163 4.28 -24.20 6.05
CA GLU A 163 4.69 -23.77 7.38
C GLU A 163 3.42 -23.66 8.22
N LYS A 164 3.31 -24.50 9.26
CA LYS A 164 2.20 -24.46 10.21
C LYS A 164 2.34 -23.22 11.10
N ASP A 165 2.00 -22.06 10.55
CA ASP A 165 2.01 -20.80 11.30
C ASP A 165 0.89 -20.74 12.35
N PHE A 166 -0.23 -21.44 12.11
CA PHE A 166 -1.40 -21.46 13.01
C PHE A 166 -2.06 -22.83 13.05
N SER A 167 -2.67 -23.16 14.20
CA SER A 167 -3.49 -24.37 14.36
C SER A 167 -4.98 -24.05 14.47
N LYS A 168 -5.82 -25.01 14.07
CA LYS A 168 -7.29 -24.90 14.24
C LYS A 168 -7.69 -24.76 15.71
N GLU A 169 -6.89 -25.32 16.62
CA GLU A 169 -7.10 -25.23 18.07
C GLU A 169 -6.91 -23.79 18.57
N GLU A 170 -5.94 -23.05 18.04
CA GLU A 170 -5.72 -21.63 18.40
C GLU A 170 -6.88 -20.73 17.97
N LEU A 171 -7.58 -21.10 16.89
CA LEU A 171 -8.72 -20.36 16.36
C LEU A 171 -10.04 -20.71 17.07
N SER A 172 -10.14 -21.88 17.70
CA SER A 172 -11.38 -22.43 18.27
C SER A 172 -12.04 -21.55 19.35
N ASN A 173 -11.26 -20.70 20.02
CA ASN A 173 -11.76 -19.80 21.07
C ASN A 173 -12.21 -18.43 20.53
N ILE A 174 -12.09 -18.18 19.23
CA ILE A 174 -12.45 -16.91 18.61
C ILE A 174 -13.85 -17.05 18.00
N SER A 175 -14.77 -16.20 18.43
CA SER A 175 -16.12 -16.12 17.86
C SER A 175 -16.37 -14.74 17.26
N VAL A 176 -17.10 -14.70 16.15
CA VAL A 176 -17.56 -13.45 15.55
C VAL A 176 -18.61 -12.83 16.45
N VAL A 177 -18.44 -11.56 16.80
CA VAL A 177 -19.37 -10.78 17.63
C VAL A 177 -20.39 -10.11 16.70
N PRO A 178 -21.68 -10.48 16.73
CA PRO A 178 -22.68 -9.87 15.85
C PRO A 178 -22.82 -8.36 16.08
N GLY A 179 -22.93 -7.60 15.01
CA GLY A 179 -23.05 -6.15 15.03
C GLY A 179 -21.76 -5.38 15.31
N SER A 180 -20.64 -6.08 15.56
CA SER A 180 -19.34 -5.45 15.80
C SER A 180 -18.71 -4.94 14.51
N ILE A 181 -18.10 -3.76 14.60
CA ILE A 181 -17.43 -3.08 13.48
C ILE A 181 -16.04 -2.67 13.94
N LEU A 182 -15.01 -3.19 13.29
CA LEU A 182 -13.63 -2.83 13.58
C LEU A 182 -13.08 -1.86 12.53
N PHE A 183 -12.76 -0.65 12.96
CA PHE A 183 -12.01 0.32 12.17
C PHE A 183 -10.51 0.10 12.36
N ILE A 184 -9.78 -0.01 11.26
CA ILE A 184 -8.32 -0.23 11.28
C ILE A 184 -7.64 0.90 10.52
N ASN A 185 -6.88 1.74 11.23
CA ASN A 185 -5.92 2.62 10.58
C ASN A 185 -4.67 1.81 10.18
N GLY A 186 -4.57 1.47 8.90
CA GLY A 186 -3.44 0.78 8.28
C GLY A 186 -2.21 1.67 8.01
N SER A 187 -2.29 2.98 8.25
CA SER A 187 -1.11 3.84 8.14
C SER A 187 -0.19 3.72 9.35
N LEU A 188 1.09 3.49 9.10
CA LEU A 188 2.11 3.50 10.14
C LEU A 188 2.52 4.91 10.62
N ARG A 189 1.90 5.98 10.09
CA ARG A 189 2.05 7.34 10.64
C ARG A 189 1.28 7.55 11.96
N GLY A 190 0.51 6.55 12.40
CA GLY A 190 -0.23 6.55 13.66
C GLY A 190 -1.18 7.74 13.78
N GLU A 191 -1.09 8.49 14.88
CA GLU A 191 -1.94 9.65 15.17
C GLU A 191 -1.88 10.76 14.10
N ARG A 192 -0.80 10.83 13.32
CA ARG A 192 -0.60 11.84 12.26
C ARG A 192 -1.04 11.34 10.88
N ALA A 193 -1.70 10.19 10.81
CA ALA A 193 -2.12 9.59 9.55
C ALA A 193 -3.38 10.25 8.99
N ASN A 194 -3.37 10.55 7.68
CA ASN A 194 -4.56 11.06 6.99
C ASN A 194 -5.69 10.02 6.96
N SER A 195 -5.37 8.74 6.74
CA SER A 195 -6.33 7.64 6.82
C SER A 195 -7.07 7.61 8.15
N LYS A 196 -6.38 7.76 9.28
CA LYS A 196 -7.02 7.88 10.60
C LYS A 196 -7.99 9.05 10.67
N ARG A 197 -7.58 10.22 10.17
CA ARG A 197 -8.45 11.42 10.16
C ARG A 197 -9.71 11.21 9.32
N PHE A 198 -9.59 10.54 8.17
CA PHE A 198 -10.74 10.19 7.34
C PHE A 198 -11.67 9.18 8.02
N LEU A 199 -11.12 8.11 8.63
CA LEU A 199 -11.93 7.15 9.40
C LEU A 199 -12.68 7.85 10.54
N ASN A 200 -11.99 8.68 11.33
CA ASN A 200 -12.61 9.45 12.42
C ASN A 200 -13.74 10.37 11.94
N ARG A 201 -13.73 10.77 10.67
CA ARG A 201 -14.81 11.61 10.12
C ARG A 201 -16.07 10.84 9.81
N ILE A 202 -15.95 9.55 9.49
CA ILE A 202 -17.07 8.65 9.17
C ILE A 202 -17.70 8.07 10.43
N ILE A 203 -16.88 7.73 11.44
CA ILE A 203 -17.33 7.05 12.68
C ILE A 203 -18.59 7.66 13.32
N PRO A 204 -18.77 8.99 13.42
CA PRO A 204 -19.98 9.58 14.00
C PRO A 204 -21.29 9.19 13.28
N ASP A 205 -21.21 8.79 12.01
CA ASP A 205 -22.36 8.41 11.18
C ASP A 205 -22.61 6.89 11.19
N ILE A 206 -21.83 6.12 11.96
CA ILE A 206 -21.88 4.66 12.01
C ILE A 206 -22.67 4.18 13.23
N LYS A 207 -23.54 3.19 13.00
CA LYS A 207 -24.37 2.53 14.01
C LYS A 207 -23.78 1.16 14.32
N GLY A 208 -23.65 0.83 15.60
CA GLY A 208 -23.17 -0.47 16.07
C GLY A 208 -22.11 -0.36 17.15
N ASP A 209 -21.55 -1.50 17.54
CA ASP A 209 -20.42 -1.56 18.46
C ASP A 209 -19.13 -1.32 17.67
N ILE A 210 -18.44 -0.21 17.95
CA ILE A 210 -17.29 0.26 17.17
C ILE A 210 -16.00 0.02 17.95
N GLY A 211 -15.16 -0.86 17.42
CA GLY A 211 -13.75 -0.96 17.76
C GLY A 211 -12.92 -0.07 16.84
N PHE A 212 -11.83 0.51 17.36
CA PHE A 212 -10.86 1.26 16.55
C PHE A 212 -9.43 0.86 16.94
N ILE A 213 -8.60 0.49 15.97
CA ILE A 213 -7.19 0.18 16.18
C ILE A 213 -6.28 0.90 15.20
N ASN A 214 -5.05 1.18 15.64
CA ASN A 214 -3.95 1.59 14.78
C ASN A 214 -3.06 0.39 14.50
N LEU A 215 -2.88 -0.02 13.25
CA LEU A 215 -2.04 -1.17 12.88
C LEU A 215 -0.61 -1.07 13.46
N ASN A 216 -0.06 0.13 13.52
CA ASN A 216 1.28 0.38 14.08
C ASN A 216 1.43 -0.10 15.54
N SER A 217 0.36 -0.08 16.33
CA SER A 217 0.38 -0.54 17.73
C SER A 217 0.47 -2.06 17.86
N TYR A 218 0.24 -2.79 16.76
CA TYR A 218 0.11 -4.24 16.74
C TYR A 218 1.22 -4.96 15.98
N LEU A 219 2.20 -4.23 15.42
CA LEU A 219 3.29 -4.83 14.64
C LEU A 219 4.11 -5.88 15.42
N LYS A 220 4.11 -5.81 16.75
CA LYS A 220 4.78 -6.77 17.64
C LYS A 220 3.83 -7.76 18.32
N ASN A 221 2.52 -7.60 18.13
CA ASN A 221 1.47 -8.42 18.76
C ASN A 221 0.50 -8.95 17.68
N PRO A 222 1.00 -9.76 16.71
CA PRO A 222 0.18 -10.23 15.59
C PRO A 222 -1.02 -11.07 16.02
N ASP A 223 -0.90 -11.86 17.10
CA ASP A 223 -2.03 -12.66 17.62
C ASP A 223 -3.17 -11.82 18.16
N GLU A 224 -2.87 -10.75 18.90
CA GLU A 224 -3.90 -9.84 19.39
C GLU A 224 -4.62 -9.13 18.22
N LEU A 225 -3.86 -8.75 17.19
CA LEU A 225 -4.41 -8.16 15.96
C LEU A 225 -5.33 -9.12 15.24
N LYS A 226 -4.85 -10.35 15.00
CA LYS A 226 -5.58 -11.45 14.40
C LYS A 226 -6.92 -11.65 15.12
N ASN A 227 -6.89 -11.82 16.43
CA ASN A 227 -8.09 -12.08 17.23
C ASN A 227 -9.11 -10.96 17.11
N LYS A 228 -8.68 -9.70 17.15
CA LYS A 228 -9.57 -8.54 16.96
C LYS A 228 -10.22 -8.55 15.58
N ILE A 229 -9.46 -8.80 14.51
CA ILE A 229 -9.98 -8.82 13.14
C ILE A 229 -10.96 -9.99 12.93
N LEU A 230 -10.58 -11.19 13.39
CA LEU A 230 -11.40 -12.39 13.25
C LEU A 230 -12.72 -12.27 14.03
N SER A 231 -12.69 -11.69 15.23
CA SER A 231 -13.90 -11.45 16.05
C SER A 231 -14.88 -10.43 15.48
N ALA A 232 -14.44 -9.52 14.60
CA ALA A 232 -15.30 -8.46 14.07
C ALA A 232 -16.24 -8.96 12.95
N GLU A 233 -17.52 -8.58 12.95
CA GLU A 233 -18.43 -8.91 11.83
C GLU A 233 -18.10 -8.07 10.58
N LYS A 234 -17.82 -6.77 10.78
CA LYS A 234 -17.44 -5.84 9.73
C LYS A 234 -16.08 -5.24 10.01
N VAL A 235 -15.29 -5.01 8.96
CA VAL A 235 -13.99 -4.34 9.06
C VAL A 235 -13.97 -3.16 8.09
N VAL A 236 -13.60 -1.99 8.61
CA VAL A 236 -13.39 -0.78 7.81
C VAL A 236 -11.90 -0.44 7.80
N LEU A 237 -11.26 -0.62 6.64
CA LEU A 237 -9.83 -0.42 6.46
C LEU A 237 -9.53 1.00 6.00
N GLY A 238 -8.79 1.75 6.81
CA GLY A 238 -8.25 3.06 6.44
C GLY A 238 -6.77 3.00 6.10
N MET A 239 -6.35 3.20 4.85
CA MET A 239 -4.92 3.09 4.49
C MET A 239 -4.49 4.01 3.34
N PRO A 240 -3.23 4.49 3.34
CA PRO A 240 -2.71 5.25 2.22
C PRO A 240 -2.38 4.33 1.03
N LEU A 241 -2.18 4.92 -0.15
CA LEU A 241 -1.52 4.27 -1.28
C LEU A 241 -0.01 4.43 -1.17
N TYR A 242 0.74 3.33 -1.24
CA TYR A 242 2.18 3.35 -1.52
C TYR A 242 2.45 2.55 -2.78
N VAL A 243 3.22 3.10 -3.72
CA VAL A 243 3.68 2.42 -4.96
C VAL A 243 2.52 1.64 -5.63
N ASP A 244 1.48 2.37 -6.04
CA ASP A 244 0.30 1.87 -6.76
C ASP A 244 -0.51 0.74 -6.09
N GLY A 245 -0.27 0.44 -4.82
CA GLY A 245 -0.98 -0.64 -4.13
C GLY A 245 -1.06 -0.47 -2.62
N ILE A 246 -1.50 -1.56 -1.98
CA ILE A 246 -1.59 -1.67 -0.52
C ILE A 246 -0.18 -1.53 0.09
N PRO A 247 0.02 -0.71 1.13
CA PRO A 247 1.30 -0.64 1.83
C PRO A 247 1.69 -2.01 2.45
N SER A 248 2.98 -2.29 2.57
CA SER A 248 3.49 -3.59 2.98
C SER A 248 2.96 -4.10 4.32
N ALA A 249 2.75 -3.22 5.30
CA ALA A 249 2.25 -3.61 6.62
C ALA A 249 0.77 -4.06 6.61
N PRO A 250 -0.19 -3.30 6.06
CA PRO A 250 -1.53 -3.80 5.79
C PRO A 250 -1.56 -5.05 4.92
N LEU A 251 -0.68 -5.16 3.92
CA LEU A 251 -0.60 -6.33 3.06
C LEU A 251 -0.19 -7.59 3.84
N ARG A 252 0.81 -7.48 4.72
CA ARG A 252 1.23 -8.56 5.62
C ARG A 252 0.12 -8.97 6.59
N MET A 253 -0.66 -8.01 7.09
CA MET A 253 -1.86 -8.29 7.89
C MET A 253 -2.89 -9.08 7.06
N MET A 254 -3.11 -8.72 5.80
CA MET A 254 -4.06 -9.41 4.92
C MET A 254 -3.62 -10.85 4.62
N GLU A 255 -2.34 -11.07 4.31
CA GLU A 255 -1.74 -12.41 4.13
C GLU A 255 -1.89 -13.27 5.40
N MET A 256 -1.65 -12.70 6.59
CA MET A 256 -1.85 -13.39 7.87
C MET A 256 -3.33 -13.80 8.06
N ILE A 257 -4.27 -12.90 7.80
CA ILE A 257 -5.70 -13.19 7.96
C ILE A 257 -6.16 -14.25 6.95
N GLU A 258 -5.66 -14.21 5.70
CA GLU A 258 -5.94 -15.26 4.70
C GLU A 258 -5.55 -16.63 5.25
N LYS A 259 -4.32 -16.79 5.77
CA LYS A 259 -3.85 -18.05 6.38
C LYS A 259 -4.76 -18.54 7.52
N CYS A 260 -5.37 -17.64 8.29
CA CYS A 260 -6.25 -18.04 9.39
C CYS A 260 -7.63 -18.49 8.89
N VAL A 261 -8.23 -17.76 7.95
CA VAL A 261 -9.61 -18.05 7.50
C VAL A 261 -9.71 -19.24 6.56
N THR A 262 -8.61 -19.60 5.87
CA THR A 262 -8.56 -20.85 5.10
C THR A 262 -8.56 -22.10 5.98
N LEU A 263 -8.25 -21.98 7.28
CA LEU A 263 -8.28 -23.07 8.25
C LEU A 263 -9.67 -23.28 8.88
N ASP A 264 -10.52 -22.25 8.88
CA ASP A 264 -11.87 -22.31 9.46
C ASP A 264 -12.85 -21.38 8.75
N GLU A 265 -13.79 -21.99 8.02
CA GLU A 265 -14.85 -21.29 7.28
C GLU A 265 -15.78 -20.47 8.17
N ALA A 266 -15.79 -20.70 9.50
CA ALA A 266 -16.60 -19.94 10.46
C ALA A 266 -16.28 -18.43 10.45
N PHE A 267 -15.10 -18.02 9.96
CA PHE A 267 -14.71 -16.62 9.83
C PHE A 267 -15.06 -15.99 8.47
N GLY A 268 -15.61 -16.77 7.53
CA GLY A 268 -16.10 -16.29 6.24
C GLY A 268 -17.27 -15.31 6.37
N GLY A 269 -17.66 -14.69 5.25
CA GLY A 269 -18.82 -13.79 5.18
C GLY A 269 -18.63 -12.42 5.86
N LYS A 270 -17.44 -12.14 6.41
CA LYS A 270 -17.07 -10.83 6.97
C LYS A 270 -17.22 -9.75 5.91
N LYS A 271 -17.72 -8.56 6.29
CA LYS A 271 -17.91 -7.45 5.35
C LYS A 271 -16.75 -6.47 5.44
N ILE A 272 -16.11 -6.19 4.31
CA ILE A 272 -14.92 -5.33 4.23
C ILE A 272 -15.27 -4.04 3.49
N TYR A 273 -14.99 -2.89 4.12
CA TYR A 273 -15.12 -1.57 3.53
C TYR A 273 -13.77 -0.86 3.56
N VAL A 274 -13.53 0.07 2.62
CA VAL A 274 -12.22 0.74 2.50
C VAL A 274 -12.38 2.25 2.46
N VAL A 275 -11.50 2.95 3.18
CA VAL A 275 -11.26 4.38 3.04
C VAL A 275 -9.79 4.56 2.72
N THR A 276 -9.47 4.88 1.47
CA THR A 276 -8.10 4.98 1.02
C THR A 276 -7.78 6.36 0.49
N ASN A 277 -6.52 6.77 0.61
CA ASN A 277 -6.10 8.10 0.24
C ASN A 277 -4.67 8.12 -0.30
N MET A 278 -4.32 9.15 -1.05
CA MET A 278 -2.95 9.37 -1.50
C MET A 278 -2.58 10.85 -1.59
N GLY A 279 -1.30 11.13 -1.83
CA GLY A 279 -0.81 12.51 -2.04
C GLY A 279 -0.96 13.01 -3.48
N LEU A 280 -1.19 12.15 -4.47
CA LEU A 280 -1.41 12.58 -5.85
C LEU A 280 -2.85 13.08 -6.03
N PHE A 281 -3.11 13.84 -7.10
CA PHE A 281 -4.35 14.60 -7.21
C PHE A 281 -5.56 13.74 -7.63
N GLU A 282 -5.40 12.86 -8.62
CA GLU A 282 -6.50 12.11 -9.24
C GLU A 282 -6.78 10.80 -8.49
N SER A 283 -7.88 10.75 -7.73
CA SER A 283 -8.29 9.59 -6.93
C SER A 283 -8.33 8.26 -7.70
N LYS A 284 -8.53 8.28 -9.03
CA LYS A 284 -8.54 7.08 -9.88
C LYS A 284 -7.24 6.26 -9.80
N GLN A 285 -6.11 6.84 -9.40
CA GLN A 285 -4.86 6.08 -9.20
C GLN A 285 -4.94 5.11 -8.01
N LEU A 286 -5.99 5.19 -7.17
CA LEU A 286 -6.26 4.25 -6.08
C LEU A 286 -6.93 2.94 -6.54
N VAL A 287 -7.25 2.80 -7.84
CA VAL A 287 -7.98 1.66 -8.40
C VAL A 287 -7.30 0.32 -8.13
N ASN A 288 -5.97 0.27 -8.23
CA ASN A 288 -5.20 -0.95 -8.01
C ASN A 288 -5.32 -1.41 -6.55
N LEU A 289 -5.17 -0.48 -5.59
CA LEU A 289 -5.34 -0.78 -4.17
C LEU A 289 -6.73 -1.35 -3.87
N LEU A 290 -7.80 -0.74 -4.38
CA LEU A 290 -9.16 -1.25 -4.19
C LEU A 290 -9.36 -2.62 -4.86
N SER A 291 -8.78 -2.83 -6.04
CA SER A 291 -8.78 -4.13 -6.71
C SER A 291 -8.05 -5.22 -5.91
N MET A 292 -6.95 -4.88 -5.23
CA MET A 292 -6.24 -5.82 -4.36
C MET A 292 -7.10 -6.22 -3.15
N VAL A 293 -7.83 -5.27 -2.55
CA VAL A 293 -8.74 -5.60 -1.43
C VAL A 293 -9.89 -6.49 -1.88
N LYS A 294 -10.44 -6.29 -3.09
CA LYS A 294 -11.48 -7.17 -3.65
C LYS A 294 -10.96 -8.61 -3.81
N LEU A 295 -9.77 -8.77 -4.40
CA LEU A 295 -9.15 -10.09 -4.54
C LEU A 295 -8.86 -10.77 -3.20
N TRP A 296 -8.44 -10.00 -2.20
CA TRP A 296 -8.28 -10.53 -0.84
C TRP A 296 -9.62 -10.98 -0.24
N CYS A 297 -10.70 -10.22 -0.46
CA CYS A 297 -12.03 -10.63 -0.04
C CYS A 297 -12.44 -11.94 -0.71
N ASP A 298 -12.24 -12.08 -2.02
CA ASP A 298 -12.54 -13.30 -2.77
C ASP A 298 -11.75 -14.50 -2.21
N LYS A 299 -10.45 -14.33 -1.94
CA LYS A 299 -9.60 -15.37 -1.35
C LYS A 299 -10.03 -15.78 0.07
N CYS A 300 -10.54 -14.83 0.85
CA CYS A 300 -10.96 -15.06 2.23
C CYS A 300 -12.44 -15.45 2.37
N ASN A 301 -13.19 -15.58 1.26
CA ASN A 301 -14.65 -15.71 1.27
C ASN A 301 -15.35 -14.58 2.08
N PHE A 302 -14.81 -13.36 1.99
CA PHE A 302 -15.39 -12.16 2.56
C PHE A 302 -16.26 -11.44 1.53
N THR A 303 -17.16 -10.56 2.00
CA THR A 303 -17.93 -9.68 1.13
C THR A 303 -17.26 -8.32 1.05
N TYR A 304 -16.85 -7.92 -0.15
CA TYR A 304 -16.41 -6.55 -0.41
C TYR A 304 -17.61 -5.60 -0.45
N GLY A 305 -17.68 -4.65 0.47
CA GLY A 305 -18.80 -3.72 0.62
C GLY A 305 -18.66 -2.40 -0.15
N GLY A 306 -17.45 -2.03 -0.56
CA GLY A 306 -17.18 -0.79 -1.30
C GLY A 306 -16.02 0.02 -0.73
N GLY A 307 -15.42 0.86 -1.58
CA GLY A 307 -14.30 1.73 -1.22
C GLY A 307 -14.56 3.22 -1.46
N LEU A 308 -14.01 4.07 -0.61
CA LEU A 308 -13.88 5.51 -0.84
C LEU A 308 -12.41 5.85 -1.11
N ALA A 309 -12.10 6.23 -2.35
CA ALA A 309 -10.79 6.65 -2.82
C ALA A 309 -10.66 8.17 -2.82
N ILE A 310 -9.71 8.72 -2.06
CA ILE A 310 -9.55 10.16 -1.86
C ILE A 310 -8.23 10.66 -2.47
N GLY A 311 -8.35 11.48 -3.51
CA GLY A 311 -7.24 12.22 -4.11
C GLY A 311 -6.83 13.44 -3.28
N ALA A 312 -5.61 13.94 -3.48
CA ALA A 312 -5.04 15.10 -2.79
C ALA A 312 -5.17 15.04 -1.25
N GLY A 313 -4.99 13.86 -0.67
CA GLY A 313 -5.32 13.53 0.71
C GLY A 313 -4.68 14.45 1.76
N GLU A 314 -3.44 14.91 1.56
CA GLU A 314 -2.78 15.87 2.45
C GLU A 314 -3.51 17.23 2.50
N MET A 315 -4.08 17.67 1.37
CA MET A 315 -4.89 18.89 1.33
C MET A 315 -6.29 18.64 1.89
N MET A 316 -6.89 17.49 1.57
CA MET A 316 -8.23 17.14 2.02
C MET A 316 -8.34 17.13 3.54
N THR A 317 -7.39 16.49 4.24
CA THR A 317 -7.42 16.49 5.70
C THR A 317 -7.26 17.88 6.29
N GLY A 318 -6.49 18.78 5.65
CA GLY A 318 -6.38 20.18 6.07
C GLY A 318 -7.70 20.96 5.98
N PHE A 319 -8.54 20.68 4.98
CA PHE A 319 -9.85 21.31 4.84
C PHE A 319 -10.94 20.68 5.71
N MET A 320 -10.76 19.45 6.18
CA MET A 320 -11.76 18.76 7.00
C MET A 320 -11.91 19.31 8.42
N ASP A 321 -10.98 20.15 8.88
CA ASP A 321 -11.14 20.88 10.14
C ASP A 321 -12.09 22.10 9.99
N ALA A 322 -12.56 22.39 8.78
CA ALA A 322 -13.51 23.46 8.52
C ALA A 322 -14.93 23.09 8.99
N LYS A 323 -15.68 24.10 9.46
CA LYS A 323 -17.08 23.92 9.93
C LYS A 323 -18.04 23.38 8.86
N ASN A 324 -17.75 23.61 7.58
CA ASN A 324 -18.58 23.13 6.47
C ASN A 324 -17.72 22.34 5.48
N ILE A 325 -17.81 21.02 5.54
CA ILE A 325 -17.11 20.12 4.62
C ILE A 325 -17.92 19.82 3.35
N ASP A 326 -19.19 20.21 3.29
CA ASP A 326 -20.09 19.98 2.16
C ASP A 326 -19.88 20.97 1.01
N GLY A 327 -19.09 22.02 1.25
CA GLY A 327 -18.68 23.01 0.25
C GLY A 327 -17.26 22.82 -0.26
N GLY A 328 -16.91 23.63 -1.27
CA GLY A 328 -15.52 23.80 -1.69
C GLY A 328 -14.81 22.51 -2.12
N PRO A 329 -13.49 22.39 -1.87
CA PRO A 329 -12.67 21.24 -2.30
C PRO A 329 -13.11 19.89 -1.74
N THR A 330 -13.77 19.84 -0.58
CA THR A 330 -14.09 18.62 0.16
C THR A 330 -15.45 18.03 -0.17
N ARG A 331 -16.30 18.73 -0.94
CA ARG A 331 -17.69 18.32 -1.23
C ARG A 331 -17.82 16.85 -1.66
N ASN A 332 -16.98 16.39 -2.60
CA ASN A 332 -17.05 15.02 -3.10
C ASN A 332 -16.66 14.00 -2.04
N VAL A 333 -15.68 14.32 -1.20
CA VAL A 333 -15.24 13.47 -0.09
C VAL A 333 -16.33 13.38 0.98
N ALA A 334 -16.99 14.51 1.30
CA ALA A 334 -18.11 14.55 2.25
C ALA A 334 -19.31 13.73 1.76
N ALA A 335 -19.64 13.80 0.46
CA ALA A 335 -20.65 12.96 -0.15
C ALA A 335 -20.27 11.47 -0.07
N GLY A 336 -19.02 11.13 -0.40
CA GLY A 336 -18.51 9.77 -0.30
C GLY A 336 -18.55 9.20 1.13
N PHE A 337 -18.29 10.02 2.14
CA PHE A 337 -18.44 9.60 3.54
C PHE A 337 -19.86 9.20 3.89
N ARG A 338 -20.86 9.99 3.48
CA ARG A 338 -22.27 9.67 3.74
C ARG A 338 -22.68 8.39 3.04
N GLU A 339 -22.30 8.23 1.77
CA GLU A 339 -22.66 7.06 0.99
C GLU A 339 -22.02 5.78 1.56
N LEU A 340 -20.72 5.82 1.87
CA LEU A 340 -20.02 4.70 2.48
C LEU A 340 -20.55 4.39 3.89
N ALA A 341 -20.88 5.42 4.70
CA ALA A 341 -21.50 5.23 6.01
C ALA A 341 -22.85 4.53 5.92
N SER A 342 -23.70 4.92 4.95
CA SER A 342 -24.97 4.23 4.65
C SER A 342 -24.72 2.77 4.30
N ALA A 343 -23.76 2.50 3.41
CA ALA A 343 -23.40 1.15 3.00
C ALA A 343 -22.93 0.28 4.18
N ILE A 344 -22.08 0.82 5.06
CA ILE A 344 -21.61 0.14 6.27
C ILE A 344 -22.78 -0.18 7.20
N ASN A 345 -23.66 0.79 7.46
CA ASN A 345 -24.82 0.62 8.34
C ASN A 345 -25.80 -0.43 7.81
N GLU A 346 -26.09 -0.38 6.52
CA GLU A 346 -27.04 -1.28 5.85
C GLU A 346 -26.42 -2.63 5.46
N SER A 347 -25.11 -2.82 5.67
CA SER A 347 -24.37 -4.00 5.18
C SER A 347 -24.47 -4.18 3.66
N LYS A 348 -24.60 -3.08 2.93
CA LYS A 348 -24.81 -3.08 1.48
C LYS A 348 -23.47 -3.02 0.74
N GLN A 349 -23.42 -3.66 -0.41
CA GLN A 349 -22.36 -3.47 -1.40
C GLN A 349 -22.69 -2.27 -2.28
N ILE A 350 -21.71 -1.37 -2.43
CA ILE A 350 -21.76 -0.23 -3.34
C ILE A 350 -20.57 -0.26 -4.30
N GLU A 351 -20.68 0.49 -5.39
CA GLU A 351 -19.55 0.76 -6.27
C GLU A 351 -18.50 1.62 -5.55
N ASP A 352 -17.25 1.53 -6.01
CA ASP A 352 -16.18 2.36 -5.47
C ASP A 352 -16.39 3.83 -5.81
N ILE A 353 -16.22 4.67 -4.80
CA ILE A 353 -16.38 6.12 -4.90
C ILE A 353 -14.99 6.74 -5.07
N TYR A 354 -14.78 7.36 -6.23
CA TYR A 354 -13.55 8.10 -6.54
C TYR A 354 -13.77 9.60 -6.29
N ALA A 355 -13.32 10.06 -5.13
CA ALA A 355 -13.52 11.42 -4.65
C ALA A 355 -12.33 12.33 -5.01
N ASP A 356 -12.39 12.89 -6.22
CA ASP A 356 -11.53 13.99 -6.64
C ASP A 356 -11.90 15.30 -5.95
N SER A 357 -10.94 16.22 -5.88
CA SER A 357 -11.19 17.55 -5.32
C SER A 357 -12.23 18.32 -6.14
N ASN A 358 -13.28 18.79 -5.47
CA ASN A 358 -14.34 19.54 -6.14
C ASN A 358 -13.90 20.98 -6.44
N LYS A 359 -13.81 21.31 -7.74
CA LYS A 359 -13.49 22.66 -8.25
C LYS A 359 -12.17 23.25 -7.74
N PHE A 360 -11.25 22.45 -7.22
CA PHE A 360 -9.92 22.91 -6.86
C PHE A 360 -8.95 22.72 -8.03
N PRO A 361 -8.21 23.75 -8.48
CA PRO A 361 -7.31 23.60 -9.60
C PRO A 361 -6.13 22.67 -9.27
N ARG A 362 -5.93 21.63 -10.09
CA ARG A 362 -4.78 20.72 -10.00
C ARG A 362 -3.43 21.44 -10.01
N SER A 363 -3.30 22.47 -10.86
CA SER A 363 -2.08 23.29 -10.95
C SER A 363 -1.78 24.04 -9.66
N LEU A 364 -2.82 24.54 -8.98
CA LEU A 364 -2.68 25.20 -7.68
C LEU A 364 -2.27 24.19 -6.59
N TYR A 365 -2.87 23.00 -6.57
CA TYR A 365 -2.46 21.93 -5.65
C TYR A 365 -0.98 21.59 -5.84
N MET A 366 -0.56 21.36 -7.09
CA MET A 366 0.82 21.04 -7.44
C MET A 366 1.79 22.13 -7.00
N LEU A 367 1.46 23.40 -7.23
CA LEU A 367 2.27 24.55 -6.83
C LEU A 367 2.44 24.62 -5.31
N ILE A 368 1.33 24.47 -4.56
CA ILE A 368 1.34 24.50 -3.10
C ILE A 368 2.17 23.33 -2.56
N ALA A 369 1.89 22.09 -3.00
CA ALA A 369 2.59 20.90 -2.55
C ALA A 369 4.11 21.02 -2.80
N ASN A 370 4.51 21.41 -4.01
CA ASN A 370 5.92 21.60 -4.37
C ASN A 370 6.63 22.66 -3.52
N SER A 371 5.92 23.69 -3.07
CA SER A 371 6.49 24.78 -2.27
C SER A 371 6.86 24.36 -0.83
N THR A 372 6.36 23.22 -0.36
CA THR A 372 6.56 22.77 1.03
C THR A 372 7.94 22.15 1.26
N TRP A 373 8.51 21.47 0.26
CA TRP A 373 9.76 20.70 0.38
C TRP A 373 10.99 21.53 0.73
N PRO A 374 11.23 22.73 0.16
CA PRO A 374 12.35 23.58 0.56
C PRO A 374 12.32 23.97 2.04
N LYS A 375 11.13 24.15 2.63
CA LYS A 375 11.02 24.41 4.08
C LYS A 375 11.29 23.14 4.88
N GLY A 376 10.78 21.99 4.43
CA GLY A 376 10.99 20.69 5.07
C GLY A 376 12.47 20.30 5.16
N ILE A 377 13.23 20.42 4.07
CA ILE A 377 14.66 20.06 4.08
C ILE A 377 15.51 21.01 4.94
N LYS A 378 15.21 22.33 4.92
CA LYS A 378 15.90 23.33 5.75
C LYS A 378 15.74 23.08 7.25
N ARG A 379 14.57 22.60 7.68
CA ARG A 379 14.32 22.23 9.09
C ARG A 379 15.21 21.08 9.57
N ASN A 380 15.77 20.29 8.65
CA ASN A 380 16.71 19.21 8.96
C ASN A 380 18.18 19.62 8.72
N GLY A 381 18.48 20.94 8.64
CA GLY A 381 19.86 21.44 8.51
C GLY A 381 20.44 21.36 7.09
N LEU A 382 19.65 20.96 6.09
CA LEU A 382 20.08 20.78 4.71
C LEU A 382 19.67 21.97 3.81
N LYS A 383 20.32 22.12 2.65
CA LYS A 383 20.05 23.17 1.67
C LYS A 383 19.03 22.70 0.64
N ARG A 384 18.34 23.65 -0.02
CA ARG A 384 17.33 23.33 -1.06
C ARG A 384 17.91 22.46 -2.18
N LYS A 385 19.17 22.67 -2.56
CA LYS A 385 19.85 21.87 -3.60
C LYS A 385 19.98 20.39 -3.22
N ASP A 386 20.02 20.07 -1.93
CA ASP A 386 20.18 18.70 -1.45
C ASP A 386 18.95 17.83 -1.76
N LEU A 387 17.76 18.42 -1.99
CA LEU A 387 16.57 17.68 -2.45
C LEU A 387 16.84 16.91 -3.75
N TYR A 388 17.75 17.43 -4.59
CA TYR A 388 18.14 16.87 -5.87
C TYR A 388 19.40 16.00 -5.81
N ARG A 389 19.91 15.68 -4.62
CA ARG A 389 21.08 14.79 -4.47
C ARG A 389 20.83 13.48 -5.22
N ARG A 390 21.87 13.02 -5.91
CA ARG A 390 21.95 11.73 -6.62
C ARG A 390 23.13 10.97 -6.03
N PHE A 391 23.08 9.65 -6.07
CA PHE A 391 24.27 8.84 -5.84
C PHE A 391 25.09 8.80 -7.12
N ASP A 392 26.41 8.78 -6.98
CA ASP A 392 27.36 8.63 -8.07
C ASP A 392 27.58 7.16 -8.43
#